data_AF-A0A021VZL1-F1
#
_entry.id   AF-A0A021VZL1-F1
#
_cell.length_a   1.000
_cell.length_b   1.000
_cell.length_c   1.000
_cell.angle_alpha   90.00
_cell.angle_beta   90.00
_cell.angle_gamma   90.00
#
_symmetry.space_group_name_H-M   'P 1'
#
loop_
_entity.id
_entity.type
_entity.pdbx_description
1 polymer ?
#
loop_
_entity_poly.entity_id
_entity_poly.type
_entity_poly.pdbx_seq_one_letter_code
_entity_poly.pdbx_strand_id
1 'polypeptide(L)'
;MLARVGGAAGTTSALEFITSPFSAVAELRPHALGITYWFDPPTATGPHEVRVRLTGRRLDVEGTRTPADDFVAMATLPQVQPGSRRTALTHRVVDKAPGRWHVTAEAIATPHGGKPSDAVRLPSAEGVGSTTFAPVATMRAPGVVLGAWPTMVGLGVVLALILQSTLARAHGLPTTKVLILALIASILGAAGAKIYYRLTHLKESGGRALAGLSVQGFVIVATVTFVLGGALQDLPIGHLLDATVPALLVGQAVGRLGCLFGGCCAGLPTRSRWGVWSSDRRVGTRRIPVQLMESAAAATLALLTAIIAWQVPTSAAGALFIAGVAAYIALRQILFPLRGVPRSTRHGRHITLAAALTLLAAALAALLLG
;
A
#
# COMPACT_ATOMS: atom_id res chain seq x y z
N MET A 1 3.64 14.46 16.54
CA MET A 1 2.65 13.96 15.53
C MET A 1 2.68 12.43 15.34
N LEU A 2 3.59 11.69 15.99
CA LEU A 2 3.68 10.20 15.99
C LEU A 2 2.98 9.51 17.19
N ALA A 3 2.26 10.26 18.04
CA ALA A 3 1.73 9.78 19.32
C ALA A 3 0.37 9.05 19.27
N ARG A 4 -0.12 8.63 18.09
CA ARG A 4 -1.37 7.83 17.97
C ARG A 4 -1.14 6.38 17.55
N VAL A 5 0.08 5.86 17.71
CA VAL A 5 0.42 4.44 17.47
C VAL A 5 0.28 3.59 18.74
N GLY A 6 0.27 4.21 19.93
CA GLY A 6 -0.04 3.54 21.20
C GLY A 6 -1.51 3.71 21.56
N GLY A 7 -2.23 2.60 21.70
CA GLY A 7 -3.63 2.58 22.13
C GLY A 7 -3.81 3.10 23.55
N ALA A 8 -3.92 4.41 23.72
CA ALA A 8 -4.50 5.02 24.91
C ALA A 8 -5.98 5.31 24.61
N ALA A 9 -6.86 4.65 25.36
CA ALA A 9 -8.30 4.89 25.38
C ALA A 9 -8.59 6.24 26.07
N GLY A 10 -8.23 7.35 25.41
CA GLY A 10 -8.80 8.65 25.72
C GLY A 10 -10.15 8.76 25.02
N THR A 11 -11.16 9.29 25.71
CA THR A 11 -12.49 9.65 25.22
C THR A 11 -12.41 10.30 23.84
N THR A 12 -12.47 9.48 22.80
CA THR A 12 -12.27 9.90 21.42
C THR A 12 -13.63 9.82 20.78
N SER A 13 -14.14 10.99 20.38
CA SER A 13 -15.39 11.13 19.63
C SER A 13 -15.55 9.98 18.63
N ALA A 14 -16.71 9.33 18.65
CA ALA A 14 -17.04 8.29 17.67
C ALA A 14 -17.11 8.85 16.23
N LEU A 15 -17.07 10.17 16.06
CA LEU A 15 -16.98 10.86 14.78
C LEU A 15 -15.74 11.75 14.69
N GLU A 16 -14.90 11.55 13.69
CA GLU A 16 -13.73 12.37 13.36
C GLU A 16 -13.81 12.88 11.91
N PHE A 17 -13.23 14.05 11.63
CA PHE A 17 -13.23 14.66 10.30
C PHE A 17 -11.82 14.75 9.74
N ILE A 18 -11.68 14.53 8.42
CA ILE A 18 -10.40 14.69 7.73
C ILE A 18 -10.14 16.18 7.52
N THR A 19 -9.04 16.66 8.09
CA THR A 19 -8.55 18.02 7.88
C THR A 19 -7.36 18.01 6.91
N SER A 20 -7.13 19.13 6.22
CA SER A 20 -5.85 19.39 5.55
C SER A 20 -4.94 20.15 6.52
N PRO A 21 -3.66 19.75 6.65
CA PRO A 21 -2.68 20.53 7.40
C PRO A 21 -2.12 21.70 6.55
N PHE A 22 -2.45 21.75 5.25
CA PHE A 22 -1.93 22.74 4.31
C PHE A 22 -3.01 23.79 4.05
N SER A 23 -2.77 25.01 4.52
CA SER A 23 -3.61 26.18 4.22
C SER A 23 -3.57 26.55 2.74
N ALA A 24 -2.41 26.38 2.08
CA ALA A 24 -2.20 26.71 0.67
C ALA A 24 -3.12 25.95 -0.31
N VAL A 25 -3.71 24.82 0.11
CA VAL A 25 -4.66 24.05 -0.72
C VAL A 25 -6.09 24.15 -0.21
N ALA A 26 -6.35 24.95 0.83
CA ALA A 26 -7.67 25.01 1.46
C ALA A 26 -8.76 25.56 0.54
N GLU A 27 -8.39 26.42 -0.43
CA GLU A 27 -9.31 27.03 -1.40
C GLU A 27 -9.35 26.28 -2.74
N LEU A 28 -8.50 25.26 -2.93
CA LEU A 28 -8.45 24.51 -4.18
C LEU A 28 -9.69 23.64 -4.34
N ARG A 29 -10.30 23.71 -5.52
CA ARG A 29 -11.41 22.84 -5.92
C ARG A 29 -10.91 21.60 -6.66
N PRO A 30 -11.59 20.45 -6.56
CA PRO A 30 -12.85 20.21 -5.83
C PRO A 30 -12.65 19.99 -4.33
N HIS A 31 -13.67 20.26 -3.51
CA HIS A 31 -13.69 19.97 -2.07
C HIS A 31 -14.41 18.65 -1.77
N ALA A 32 -14.08 18.03 -0.64
CA ALA A 32 -14.78 16.89 -0.08
C ALA A 32 -14.84 16.96 1.45
N LEU A 33 -15.90 16.44 2.04
CA LEU A 33 -16.01 16.21 3.48
C LEU A 33 -15.62 14.77 3.79
N GLY A 34 -14.46 14.59 4.43
CA GLY A 34 -14.02 13.29 4.90
C GLY A 34 -14.50 13.03 6.32
N ILE A 35 -15.31 12.00 6.51
CA ILE A 35 -15.95 11.66 7.80
C ILE A 35 -15.49 10.27 8.19
N THR A 36 -14.98 10.11 9.39
CA THR A 36 -14.60 8.82 9.95
C THR A 36 -15.46 8.50 11.16
N TYR A 37 -16.20 7.40 11.06
CA TYR A 37 -16.95 6.84 12.16
C TYR A 37 -16.15 5.70 12.81
N TRP A 38 -15.97 5.78 14.12
CA TRP A 38 -15.26 4.80 14.94
C TRP A 38 -16.26 3.97 15.74
N PHE A 39 -16.09 2.65 15.70
CA PHE A 39 -16.93 1.73 16.46
C PHE A 39 -16.17 0.48 16.85
N ASP A 40 -16.62 -0.18 17.91
CA ASP A 40 -16.24 -1.55 18.21
C ASP A 40 -17.26 -2.51 17.58
N PRO A 41 -16.82 -3.51 16.81
CA PRO A 41 -17.71 -4.51 16.24
C PRO A 41 -18.48 -5.25 17.34
N PRO A 42 -19.77 -5.61 17.12
CA PRO A 42 -20.52 -6.44 18.05
C PRO A 42 -19.78 -7.75 18.36
N THR A 43 -19.97 -8.25 19.58
CA THR A 43 -19.37 -9.51 20.05
C THR A 43 -20.11 -10.75 19.56
N ALA A 44 -21.30 -10.59 18.98
CA ALA A 44 -22.12 -11.67 18.44
C ALA A 44 -21.36 -12.53 17.41
N THR A 45 -21.76 -13.80 17.30
CA THR A 45 -21.08 -14.79 16.46
C THR A 45 -21.31 -14.51 14.97
N GLY A 46 -20.23 -14.55 14.18
CA GLY A 46 -20.29 -14.43 12.72
C GLY A 46 -20.04 -13.01 12.19
N PRO A 47 -19.72 -12.85 10.89
CA PRO A 47 -19.49 -11.54 10.29
C PRO A 47 -20.77 -10.70 10.27
N HIS A 48 -20.62 -9.39 10.45
CA HIS A 48 -21.74 -8.44 10.41
C HIS A 48 -21.60 -7.50 9.21
N GLU A 49 -22.72 -7.14 8.60
CA GLU A 49 -22.80 -5.96 7.75
C GLU A 49 -23.03 -4.74 8.64
N VAL A 50 -22.16 -3.75 8.56
CA VAL A 50 -22.32 -2.47 9.26
C VAL A 50 -22.74 -1.40 8.27
N ARG A 51 -23.92 -0.81 8.48
CA ARG A 51 -24.42 0.33 7.72
C ARG A 51 -24.43 1.56 8.59
N VAL A 52 -23.77 2.61 8.11
CA VAL A 52 -23.70 3.91 8.79
C VAL A 52 -24.44 4.94 7.94
N ARG A 53 -25.51 5.48 8.48
CA ARG A 53 -26.25 6.61 7.93
C ARG A 53 -25.60 7.89 8.43
N LEU A 54 -25.06 8.68 7.52
CA LEU A 54 -24.48 9.99 7.79
C LEU A 54 -25.45 11.06 7.30
N THR A 55 -25.87 11.94 8.20
CA THR A 55 -26.72 13.10 7.86
C THR A 55 -25.94 14.37 8.16
N GLY A 56 -25.73 15.20 7.15
CA GLY A 56 -24.96 16.42 7.30
C GLY A 56 -25.75 17.66 6.90
N ARG A 57 -25.55 18.73 7.67
CA ARG A 57 -26.10 20.07 7.40
C ARG A 57 -24.98 21.10 7.47
N ARG A 58 -24.87 21.95 6.45
CA ARG A 58 -23.93 23.07 6.44
C ARG A 58 -24.38 24.13 7.45
N LEU A 59 -23.43 24.67 8.21
CA LEU A 59 -23.63 25.65 9.28
C LEU A 59 -23.51 27.09 8.78
N ASP A 60 -22.66 27.32 7.78
CA ASP A 60 -22.36 28.60 7.14
C ASP A 60 -23.26 28.84 5.92
N VAL A 61 -24.58 28.88 6.13
CA VAL A 61 -25.56 29.20 5.07
C VAL A 61 -26.21 30.53 5.41
N GLU A 62 -25.94 31.56 4.60
CA GLU A 62 -26.65 32.83 4.62
C GLU A 62 -27.68 32.82 3.48
N GLY A 63 -28.98 32.78 3.82
CA GLY A 63 -30.08 32.74 2.86
C GLY A 63 -30.71 31.35 2.65
N THR A 64 -31.30 31.13 1.46
CA THR A 64 -32.05 29.92 1.15
C THR A 64 -31.11 28.72 0.95
N ARG A 65 -31.38 27.63 1.68
CA ARG A 65 -30.66 26.37 1.51
C ARG A 65 -30.88 25.75 0.14
N THR A 66 -29.83 25.14 -0.38
CA THR A 66 -29.79 24.40 -1.64
C THR A 66 -29.45 22.92 -1.39
N PRO A 67 -29.64 22.01 -2.37
CA PRO A 67 -29.18 20.63 -2.26
C PRO A 67 -27.66 20.46 -2.03
N ALA A 68 -26.86 21.52 -2.20
CA ALA A 68 -25.44 21.51 -1.92
C ALA A 68 -25.10 21.72 -0.42
N ASP A 69 -26.10 22.07 0.41
CA ASP A 69 -25.96 22.45 1.83
C ASP A 69 -26.41 21.35 2.80
N ASP A 70 -26.97 20.27 2.27
CA ASP A 70 -27.45 19.12 3.02
C ASP A 70 -27.03 17.82 2.31
N PHE A 71 -26.82 16.76 3.09
CA PHE A 71 -26.65 15.43 2.53
C PHE A 71 -27.15 14.34 3.48
N VAL A 72 -27.57 13.24 2.87
CA VAL A 72 -27.74 11.95 3.53
C VAL A 72 -26.93 10.94 2.74
N ALA A 73 -25.98 10.28 3.40
CA ALA A 73 -25.12 9.28 2.79
C ALA A 73 -25.18 7.97 3.58
N MET A 74 -25.17 6.85 2.86
CA MET A 74 -25.07 5.51 3.44
C MET A 74 -23.68 4.95 3.17
N ALA A 75 -22.93 4.68 4.22
CA ALA A 75 -21.65 3.99 4.16
C ALA A 75 -21.81 2.55 4.65
N THR A 76 -21.56 1.59 3.77
CA THR A 76 -21.70 0.15 4.10
C THR A 76 -20.33 -0.52 4.18
N LEU A 77 -20.19 -1.37 5.20
CA LEU A 77 -19.14 -2.36 5.38
C LEU A 77 -19.76 -3.76 5.33
N PRO A 78 -19.57 -4.52 4.25
CA PRO A 78 -20.28 -5.78 4.04
C PRO A 78 -19.86 -6.89 5.00
N GLN A 79 -18.60 -6.89 5.44
CA GLN A 79 -18.07 -7.92 6.33
C GLN A 79 -17.15 -7.32 7.39
N VAL A 80 -17.70 -7.13 8.58
CA VAL A 80 -16.96 -6.78 9.80
C VAL A 80 -16.86 -8.03 10.68
N GLN A 81 -15.62 -8.41 10.99
CA GLN A 81 -15.36 -9.56 11.85
C GLN A 81 -15.54 -9.15 13.32
N PRO A 82 -16.30 -9.90 14.13
CA PRO A 82 -16.39 -9.68 15.57
C PRO A 82 -15.00 -9.70 16.20
N GLY A 83 -14.74 -8.95 17.26
CA GLY A 83 -13.44 -8.97 17.94
C GLY A 83 -12.25 -8.42 17.12
N SER A 84 -12.47 -7.79 15.96
CA SER A 84 -11.43 -7.02 15.25
C SER A 84 -11.04 -5.71 15.97
N ARG A 85 -11.67 -5.45 17.13
CA ARG A 85 -11.50 -4.26 17.99
C ARG A 85 -11.83 -2.98 17.20
N ARG A 86 -11.48 -1.84 17.78
CA ARG A 86 -11.76 -0.50 17.28
C ARG A 86 -11.53 -0.36 15.77
N THR A 87 -12.63 -0.22 15.05
CA THR A 87 -12.70 -0.14 13.59
C THR A 87 -13.10 1.28 13.17
N ALA A 88 -12.45 1.79 12.13
CA ALA A 88 -12.71 3.07 11.51
C ALA A 88 -13.33 2.87 10.14
N LEU A 89 -14.47 3.52 9.87
CA LEU A 89 -15.06 3.63 8.54
C LEU A 89 -14.97 5.08 8.07
N THR A 90 -14.16 5.32 7.05
CA THR A 90 -13.99 6.64 6.44
C THR A 90 -14.83 6.76 5.18
N HIS A 91 -15.84 7.62 5.22
CA HIS A 91 -16.68 8.01 4.08
C HIS A 91 -16.29 9.40 3.57
N ARG A 92 -16.46 9.65 2.27
CA ARG A 92 -16.10 10.91 1.62
C ARG A 92 -17.29 11.42 0.83
N VAL A 93 -17.82 12.55 1.26
CA VAL A 93 -18.89 13.24 0.55
C VAL A 93 -18.26 14.25 -0.39
N VAL A 94 -18.47 14.05 -1.69
CA VAL A 94 -18.03 14.94 -2.76
C VAL A 94 -19.22 15.75 -3.29
N ASP A 95 -18.96 16.71 -4.16
CA ASP A 95 -20.01 17.51 -4.84
C ASP A 95 -20.96 18.25 -3.88
N LYS A 96 -20.41 18.71 -2.74
CA LYS A 96 -21.08 19.56 -1.77
C LYS A 96 -20.35 20.89 -1.62
N ALA A 97 -21.08 21.91 -1.20
CA ALA A 97 -20.52 23.23 -1.05
C ALA A 97 -19.43 23.24 0.05
N PRO A 98 -18.34 24.01 -0.14
CA PRO A 98 -17.32 24.14 0.89
C PRO A 98 -17.89 24.83 2.14
N GLY A 99 -17.35 24.51 3.31
CA GLY A 99 -17.84 25.12 4.56
C GLY A 99 -17.70 24.25 5.79
N ARG A 100 -18.38 24.64 6.87
CA ARG A 100 -18.49 23.91 8.13
C ARG A 100 -19.78 23.10 8.16
N TRP A 101 -19.68 21.85 8.58
CA TRP A 101 -20.76 20.87 8.53
C TRP A 101 -20.97 20.27 9.89
N HIS A 102 -22.22 20.30 10.37
CA HIS A 102 -22.67 19.44 11.45
C HIS A 102 -23.11 18.11 10.86
N VAL A 103 -22.57 17.00 11.37
CA VAL A 103 -22.87 15.67 10.87
C VAL A 103 -23.27 14.77 12.03
N THR A 104 -24.36 14.03 11.84
CA THR A 104 -24.78 12.93 12.70
C THR A 104 -24.52 11.60 12.01
N ALA A 105 -24.17 10.59 12.79
CA ALA A 105 -23.88 9.23 12.36
C ALA A 105 -24.71 8.25 13.18
N GLU A 106 -25.54 7.49 12.49
CA GLU A 106 -26.33 6.40 13.05
C GLU A 106 -25.90 5.10 12.40
N ALA A 107 -25.52 4.12 13.21
CA ALA A 107 -24.94 2.88 12.71
C ALA A 107 -25.69 1.65 13.21
N ILE A 108 -25.90 0.70 12.32
CA ILE A 108 -26.58 -0.56 12.59
C ILE A 108 -25.69 -1.69 12.07
N ALA A 109 -25.47 -2.69 12.91
CA ALA A 109 -24.75 -3.92 12.58
C ALA A 109 -25.74 -5.07 12.47
N THR A 110 -25.84 -5.68 11.29
CA THR A 110 -26.74 -6.80 11.02
C THR A 110 -25.92 -8.08 10.82
N PRO A 111 -26.17 -9.18 11.55
CA PRO A 111 -25.48 -10.44 11.33
C PRO A 111 -25.69 -10.95 9.91
N HIS A 112 -24.63 -11.43 9.26
CA HIS A 112 -24.72 -11.96 7.90
C HIS A 112 -25.56 -13.25 7.89
N GLY A 113 -26.62 -13.30 7.08
CA GLY A 113 -27.58 -14.41 7.07
C GLY A 113 -28.55 -14.45 8.26
N GLY A 114 -28.47 -13.46 9.17
CA GLY A 114 -29.40 -13.30 10.29
C GLY A 114 -30.67 -12.53 9.91
N LYS A 115 -31.66 -12.51 10.82
CA LYS A 115 -32.88 -11.74 10.60
C LYS A 115 -32.61 -10.25 10.88
N PRO A 116 -33.32 -9.30 10.22
CA PRO A 116 -33.23 -7.88 10.55
C PRO A 116 -33.51 -7.55 12.03
N SER A 117 -34.27 -8.40 12.73
CA SER A 117 -34.53 -8.31 14.18
C SER A 117 -33.28 -8.46 15.04
N ASP A 118 -32.25 -9.12 14.50
CA ASP A 118 -31.01 -9.43 15.22
C ASP A 118 -29.99 -8.30 15.06
N ALA A 119 -30.40 -7.19 14.43
CA ALA A 119 -29.55 -6.05 14.18
C ALA A 119 -29.26 -5.27 15.48
N VAL A 120 -27.99 -5.02 15.74
CA VAL A 120 -27.53 -4.26 16.90
C VAL A 120 -27.29 -2.82 16.50
N ARG A 121 -27.90 -1.88 17.23
CA ARG A 121 -27.62 -0.45 17.07
C ARG A 121 -26.25 -0.14 17.71
N LEU A 122 -25.35 0.40 16.91
CA LEU A 122 -24.05 0.89 17.37
C LEU A 122 -24.19 2.33 17.91
N PRO A 123 -23.21 2.82 18.70
CA PRO A 123 -23.28 4.16 19.30
C PRO A 123 -23.49 5.24 18.24
N SER A 124 -24.55 6.04 18.39
CA SER A 124 -24.73 7.24 17.57
C SER A 124 -23.65 8.27 17.91
N ALA A 125 -23.24 9.04 16.91
CA ALA A 125 -22.22 10.06 17.08
C ALA A 125 -22.60 11.32 16.31
N GLU A 126 -22.20 12.48 16.80
CA GLU A 126 -22.33 13.73 16.08
C GLU A 126 -21.07 14.57 16.23
N GLY A 127 -20.88 15.52 15.32
CA GLY A 127 -19.74 16.41 15.38
C GLY A 127 -19.74 17.44 14.28
N VAL A 128 -18.81 18.39 14.39
CA VAL A 128 -18.62 19.46 13.42
C VAL A 128 -17.26 19.31 12.74
N GLY A 129 -17.25 19.38 11.41
CA GLY A 129 -16.03 19.35 10.60
C GLY A 129 -16.11 20.31 9.43
N SER A 130 -14.98 20.55 8.76
CA SER A 130 -14.92 21.36 7.56
C SER A 130 -14.61 20.52 6.33
N THR A 131 -15.07 20.98 5.16
CA THR A 131 -14.61 20.40 3.90
C THR A 131 -13.14 20.73 3.67
N THR A 132 -12.48 19.93 2.84
CA THR A 132 -11.09 20.15 2.44
C THR A 132 -10.87 19.76 0.99
N PHE A 133 -9.72 20.10 0.41
CA PHE A 133 -9.37 19.72 -0.95
C PHE A 133 -9.51 18.21 -1.16
N ALA A 134 -10.34 17.80 -2.13
CA ALA A 134 -10.78 16.42 -2.29
C ALA A 134 -9.63 15.41 -2.47
N PRO A 135 -8.52 15.73 -3.18
CA PRO A 135 -7.35 14.86 -3.22
C PRO A 135 -6.74 14.59 -1.83
N VAL A 136 -6.69 15.59 -0.95
CA VAL A 136 -6.23 15.41 0.44
C VAL A 136 -7.21 14.53 1.21
N ALA A 137 -8.51 14.80 1.09
CA ALA A 137 -9.54 13.96 1.72
C ALA A 137 -9.46 12.49 1.27
N THR A 138 -9.11 12.26 0.00
CA THR A 138 -9.00 10.92 -0.59
C THR A 138 -7.75 10.18 -0.11
N MET A 139 -6.63 10.89 0.12
CA MET A 139 -5.36 10.29 0.50
C MET A 139 -5.16 10.15 2.01
N ARG A 140 -5.93 10.88 2.83
CA ARG A 140 -5.88 10.77 4.30
C ARG A 140 -6.97 9.84 4.82
N ALA A 141 -6.66 9.17 5.92
CA ALA A 141 -7.54 8.39 6.78
C ALA A 141 -6.78 8.12 8.08
N PRO A 142 -7.42 7.63 9.16
CA PRO A 142 -6.68 7.28 10.36
C PRO A 142 -5.58 6.24 10.07
N GLY A 143 -4.42 6.45 10.69
CA GLY A 143 -3.19 5.68 10.48
C GLY A 143 -2.61 5.71 9.07
N VAL A 144 -3.10 6.57 8.18
CA VAL A 144 -2.48 6.85 6.88
C VAL A 144 -1.69 8.15 6.96
N VAL A 145 -0.40 8.08 6.65
CA VAL A 145 0.52 9.21 6.61
C VAL A 145 0.69 9.66 5.16
N LEU A 146 0.29 10.89 4.87
CA LEU A 146 0.44 11.48 3.55
C LEU A 146 1.93 11.57 3.18
N GLY A 147 2.29 11.12 1.98
CA GLY A 147 3.69 11.14 1.52
C GLY A 147 4.56 10.00 2.06
N ALA A 148 4.08 9.14 2.97
CA ALA A 148 4.92 8.08 3.53
C ALA A 148 5.41 7.07 2.47
N TRP A 149 4.57 6.74 1.48
CA TRP A 149 4.98 5.86 0.38
C TRP A 149 6.13 6.43 -0.45
N PRO A 150 6.04 7.62 -1.07
CA PRO A 150 7.16 8.16 -1.85
C PRO A 150 8.40 8.45 -0.98
N THR A 151 8.24 8.86 0.28
CA THR A 151 9.37 9.06 1.20
C THR A 151 10.12 7.75 1.47
N MET A 152 9.41 6.65 1.77
CA MET A 152 10.03 5.35 2.02
C MET A 152 10.63 4.74 0.76
N VAL A 153 10.01 4.94 -0.41
CA VAL A 153 10.60 4.53 -1.69
C VAL A 153 11.89 5.31 -1.97
N GLY A 154 11.90 6.64 -1.76
CA GLY A 154 13.10 7.46 -1.90
C GLY A 154 14.22 7.02 -0.95
N LEU A 155 13.91 6.76 0.32
CA LEU A 155 14.86 6.20 1.27
C LEU A 155 15.38 4.83 0.82
N GLY A 156 14.49 3.96 0.32
CA GLY A 156 14.84 2.66 -0.23
C GLY A 156 15.80 2.76 -1.42
N VAL A 157 15.62 3.74 -2.31
CA VAL A 157 16.53 4.01 -3.43
C VAL A 157 17.90 4.44 -2.91
N VAL A 158 17.97 5.35 -1.93
CA VAL A 158 19.25 5.77 -1.33
C VAL A 158 19.99 4.59 -0.71
N LEU A 159 19.31 3.79 0.11
CA LEU A 159 19.91 2.60 0.74
C LEU A 159 20.32 1.55 -0.29
N ALA A 160 19.53 1.34 -1.33
CA ALA A 160 19.86 0.46 -2.45
C ALA A 160 21.12 0.93 -3.17
N LEU A 161 21.26 2.23 -3.49
CA LEU A 161 22.44 2.79 -4.15
C LEU A 161 23.71 2.66 -3.27
N ILE A 162 23.58 2.87 -1.96
CA ILE A 162 24.69 2.65 -1.02
C ILE A 162 25.13 1.19 -1.06
N LEU A 163 24.21 0.25 -0.90
CA LEU A 163 24.53 -1.19 -0.96
C LEU A 163 25.11 -1.59 -2.33
N GLN A 164 24.50 -1.11 -3.42
CA GLN A 164 25.00 -1.30 -4.79
C GLN A 164 26.45 -0.84 -4.93
N SER A 165 26.79 0.33 -4.38
CA SER A 165 28.14 0.88 -4.45
C SER A 165 29.17 0.01 -3.73
N THR A 166 28.77 -0.63 -2.63
CA THR A 166 29.64 -1.54 -1.88
C THR A 166 29.84 -2.85 -2.61
N LEU A 167 28.75 -3.44 -3.12
CA LEU A 167 28.80 -4.70 -3.86
C LEU A 167 29.49 -4.54 -5.23
N ALA A 168 29.27 -3.43 -5.93
CA ALA A 168 29.98 -3.14 -7.17
C ALA A 168 31.50 -3.14 -6.96
N ARG A 169 31.99 -2.56 -5.86
CA ARG A 169 33.42 -2.60 -5.49
C ARG A 169 33.89 -4.02 -5.19
N ALA A 170 33.12 -4.79 -4.43
CA ALA A 170 33.44 -6.18 -4.13
C ALA A 170 33.53 -7.06 -5.39
N HIS A 171 32.69 -6.79 -6.39
CA HIS A 171 32.69 -7.45 -7.69
C HIS A 171 33.70 -6.87 -8.71
N GLY A 172 34.55 -5.91 -8.32
CA GLY A 172 35.51 -5.27 -9.24
C GLY A 172 34.87 -4.44 -10.35
N LEU A 173 33.60 -4.07 -10.22
CA LEU A 173 32.86 -3.26 -11.20
C LEU A 173 33.18 -1.77 -11.03
N PRO A 174 33.27 -1.01 -12.14
CA PRO A 174 33.45 0.44 -12.08
C PRO A 174 32.23 1.11 -11.43
N THR A 175 32.37 1.47 -10.15
CA THR A 175 31.26 1.90 -9.28
C THR A 175 30.50 3.10 -9.86
N THR A 176 31.19 4.06 -10.45
CA THR A 176 30.57 5.24 -11.08
C THR A 176 29.63 4.85 -12.22
N LYS A 177 30.07 3.96 -13.11
CA LYS A 177 29.24 3.45 -14.23
C LYS A 177 28.00 2.73 -13.71
N VAL A 178 28.19 1.86 -12.70
CA VAL A 178 27.08 1.10 -12.07
C VAL A 178 26.06 2.04 -11.42
N LEU A 179 26.50 3.07 -10.68
CA LEU A 179 25.60 4.02 -10.02
C LEU A 179 24.85 4.89 -11.02
N ILE A 180 25.51 5.39 -12.07
CA ILE A 180 24.84 6.12 -13.16
C ILE A 180 23.78 5.23 -13.80
N LEU A 181 24.12 3.97 -14.10
CA LEU A 181 23.18 3.02 -14.69
C LEU A 181 22.01 2.72 -13.74
N ALA A 182 22.24 2.59 -12.43
CA ALA A 182 21.20 2.39 -11.43
C ALA A 182 20.24 3.59 -11.33
N LEU A 183 20.75 4.82 -11.45
CA LEU A 183 19.92 6.03 -11.49
C LEU A 183 19.06 6.07 -12.76
N ILE A 184 19.66 5.79 -13.93
CA ILE A 184 18.94 5.70 -15.21
C ILE A 184 17.86 4.61 -15.14
N ALA A 185 18.21 3.42 -14.64
CA ALA A 185 17.28 2.30 -14.46
C ALA A 185 16.15 2.64 -13.48
N SER A 186 16.41 3.44 -12.44
CA SER A 186 15.37 3.90 -11.51
C SER A 186 14.39 4.87 -12.18
N ILE A 187 14.87 5.79 -13.00
CA ILE A 187 14.04 6.75 -13.75
C ILE A 187 13.21 6.03 -14.81
N LEU A 188 13.85 5.22 -15.66
CA LEU A 188 13.18 4.44 -16.69
C LEU A 188 12.23 3.40 -16.08
N GLY A 189 12.63 2.77 -14.97
CA GLY A 189 11.79 1.88 -14.18
C GLY A 189 10.53 2.58 -13.68
N ALA A 190 10.62 3.81 -13.17
CA ALA A 190 9.44 4.57 -12.75
C ALA A 190 8.49 4.84 -13.92
N ALA A 191 9.02 5.16 -15.10
CA ALA A 191 8.23 5.28 -16.33
C ALA A 191 7.57 3.94 -16.71
N GLY A 192 8.34 2.84 -16.68
CA GLY A 192 7.85 1.48 -16.92
C GLY A 192 6.73 1.06 -15.95
N ALA A 193 6.87 1.40 -14.67
CA ALA A 193 5.86 1.17 -13.64
C ALA A 193 4.55 1.87 -13.97
N LYS A 194 4.62 3.08 -14.49
CA LYS A 194 3.46 3.88 -14.89
C LYS A 194 2.80 3.33 -16.14
N ILE A 195 3.59 3.03 -17.18
CA ILE A 195 3.11 2.45 -18.45
C ILE A 195 2.41 1.12 -18.17
N TYR A 196 3.04 0.23 -17.41
CA TYR A 196 2.46 -1.07 -17.06
C TYR A 196 1.16 -0.92 -16.27
N TYR A 197 1.08 0.01 -15.31
CA TYR A 197 -0.16 0.28 -14.58
C TYR A 197 -1.29 0.69 -15.53
N ARG A 198 -1.01 1.61 -16.47
CA ARG A 198 -2.00 2.06 -17.47
C ARG A 198 -2.50 0.93 -18.35
N LEU A 199 -1.59 0.11 -18.89
CA LEU A 199 -1.95 -1.03 -19.76
C LEU A 199 -2.81 -2.07 -19.04
N THR A 200 -2.61 -2.25 -17.73
CA THR A 200 -3.38 -3.21 -16.93
C THR A 200 -4.69 -2.66 -16.37
N HIS A 201 -4.89 -1.34 -16.39
CA HIS A 201 -6.06 -0.65 -15.84
C HIS A 201 -6.76 0.25 -16.88
N LEU A 202 -6.76 -0.17 -18.15
CA LEU A 202 -7.35 0.60 -19.28
C LEU A 202 -8.84 0.91 -19.12
N LYS A 203 -9.57 0.11 -18.33
CA LYS A 203 -11.00 0.28 -18.07
C LYS A 203 -11.33 1.29 -16.94
N GLU A 204 -10.32 1.81 -16.22
CA GLU A 204 -10.52 2.87 -15.23
C GLU A 204 -10.62 4.23 -15.96
N SER A 205 -11.84 4.72 -16.19
CA SER A 205 -12.10 5.98 -16.90
C SER A 205 -11.68 7.22 -16.10
N GLY A 206 -11.13 8.22 -16.81
CA GLY A 206 -11.15 9.67 -16.53
C GLY A 206 -10.80 10.17 -15.12
N GLY A 207 -9.62 10.79 -14.97
CA GLY A 207 -9.26 11.62 -13.80
C GLY A 207 -8.10 11.11 -12.93
N ARG A 208 -7.68 9.85 -13.15
CA ARG A 208 -6.59 9.19 -12.40
C ARG A 208 -5.24 9.20 -13.11
N ALA A 209 -4.96 10.18 -13.95
CA ALA A 209 -3.76 10.15 -14.77
C ALA A 209 -2.45 10.03 -13.96
N LEU A 210 -2.46 10.56 -12.74
CA LEU A 210 -1.36 10.52 -11.78
C LEU A 210 -1.41 9.32 -10.82
N ALA A 211 -2.50 8.54 -10.78
CA ALA A 211 -2.64 7.43 -9.85
C ALA A 211 -1.97 6.14 -10.35
N GLY A 212 -1.44 5.36 -9.42
CA GLY A 212 -0.95 4.01 -9.65
C GLY A 212 0.46 3.92 -10.23
N LEU A 213 1.26 3.03 -9.63
CA LEU A 213 2.56 2.57 -10.11
C LEU A 213 2.62 1.05 -9.93
N SER A 214 3.08 0.34 -10.95
CA SER A 214 3.24 -1.12 -10.89
C SER A 214 4.70 -1.50 -10.67
N VAL A 215 4.98 -2.17 -9.55
CA VAL A 215 6.33 -2.71 -9.28
C VAL A 215 6.77 -3.69 -10.36
N GLN A 216 5.84 -4.43 -10.98
CA GLN A 216 6.19 -5.33 -12.10
C GLN A 216 6.76 -4.55 -13.29
N GLY A 217 6.12 -3.42 -13.65
CA GLY A 217 6.63 -2.56 -14.73
C GLY A 217 7.99 -1.95 -14.39
N PHE A 218 8.21 -1.57 -13.13
CA PHE A 218 9.50 -1.09 -12.66
C PHE A 218 10.60 -2.13 -12.86
N VAL A 219 10.40 -3.35 -12.32
CA VAL A 219 11.41 -4.40 -12.35
C VAL A 219 11.73 -4.83 -13.77
N ILE A 220 10.73 -4.96 -14.65
CA ILE A 220 10.95 -5.33 -16.06
C ILE A 220 11.84 -4.29 -16.74
N VAL A 221 11.45 -3.01 -16.69
CA VAL A 221 12.19 -1.95 -17.39
C VAL A 221 13.57 -1.74 -16.78
N ALA A 222 13.69 -1.71 -15.45
CA ALA A 222 14.98 -1.57 -14.78
C ALA A 222 15.93 -2.72 -15.14
N THR A 223 15.45 -3.97 -15.17
CA THR A 223 16.26 -5.13 -15.56
C THR A 223 16.74 -5.00 -17.01
N VAL A 224 15.85 -4.63 -17.94
CA VAL A 224 16.22 -4.37 -19.34
C VAL A 224 17.26 -3.26 -19.44
N THR A 225 17.11 -2.17 -18.67
CA THR A 225 18.11 -1.09 -18.62
C THR A 225 19.46 -1.58 -18.12
N PHE A 226 19.51 -2.41 -17.07
CA PHE A 226 20.77 -2.99 -16.58
C PHE A 226 21.44 -3.91 -17.60
N VAL A 227 20.66 -4.76 -18.29
CA VAL A 227 21.17 -5.67 -19.32
C VAL A 227 21.72 -4.89 -20.51
N LEU A 228 20.93 -3.99 -21.10
CA LEU A 228 21.34 -3.22 -22.28
C LEU A 228 22.43 -2.21 -21.95
N GLY A 229 22.28 -1.46 -20.87
CA GLY A 229 23.26 -0.45 -20.45
C GLY A 229 24.56 -1.06 -19.94
N GLY A 230 24.51 -2.27 -19.37
CA GLY A 230 25.70 -3.04 -19.03
C GLY A 230 26.44 -3.53 -20.27
N ALA A 231 25.71 -4.09 -21.26
CA ALA A 231 26.27 -4.51 -22.54
C ALA A 231 26.94 -3.35 -23.29
N LEU A 232 26.27 -2.19 -23.37
CA LEU A 232 26.79 -0.97 -24.03
C LEU A 232 28.05 -0.38 -23.37
N GLN A 233 28.34 -0.78 -22.12
CA GLN A 233 29.47 -0.27 -21.35
C GLN A 233 30.55 -1.33 -21.11
N ASP A 234 30.44 -2.49 -21.79
CA ASP A 234 31.30 -3.67 -21.66
C ASP A 234 31.42 -4.17 -20.20
N LEU A 235 30.33 -4.08 -19.45
CA LEU A 235 30.25 -4.60 -18.08
C LEU A 235 29.88 -6.08 -18.10
N PRO A 236 30.45 -6.91 -17.21
CA PRO A 236 30.04 -8.30 -17.07
C PRO A 236 28.63 -8.37 -16.48
N ILE A 237 27.64 -8.52 -17.36
CA ILE A 237 26.20 -8.35 -17.05
C ILE A 237 25.77 -9.26 -15.88
N GLY A 238 26.25 -10.50 -15.83
CA GLY A 238 25.91 -11.42 -14.75
C GLY A 238 26.35 -10.90 -13.38
N HIS A 239 27.60 -10.45 -13.23
CA HIS A 239 28.08 -9.83 -11.98
C HIS A 239 27.36 -8.51 -11.67
N LEU A 240 27.05 -7.72 -12.70
CA LEU A 240 26.26 -6.49 -12.54
C LEU A 240 24.87 -6.80 -11.96
N LEU A 241 24.19 -7.81 -12.48
CA LEU A 241 22.87 -8.23 -12.00
C LEU A 241 22.96 -8.85 -10.59
N ASP A 242 23.95 -9.69 -10.33
CA ASP A 242 24.17 -10.32 -9.02
C ASP A 242 24.46 -9.27 -7.93
N ALA A 243 25.24 -8.23 -8.25
CA ALA A 243 25.44 -7.08 -7.35
C ALA A 243 24.16 -6.25 -7.17
N THR A 244 23.22 -6.31 -8.12
CA THR A 244 21.98 -5.52 -8.14
C THR A 244 20.84 -6.13 -7.33
N VAL A 245 20.73 -7.45 -7.29
CA VAL A 245 19.59 -8.09 -6.62
C VAL A 245 19.47 -7.75 -5.12
N PRO A 246 20.56 -7.66 -4.32
CA PRO A 246 20.45 -7.31 -2.90
C PRO A 246 19.97 -5.87 -2.72
N ALA A 247 20.50 -4.94 -3.52
CA ALA A 247 20.09 -3.55 -3.53
C ALA A 247 18.61 -3.38 -3.90
N LEU A 248 18.14 -4.09 -4.93
CA LEU A 248 16.73 -4.10 -5.34
C LEU A 248 15.81 -4.60 -4.21
N LEU A 249 16.24 -5.65 -3.51
CA LEU A 249 15.48 -6.24 -2.40
C LEU A 249 15.47 -5.34 -1.15
N VAL A 250 16.55 -4.59 -0.87
CA VAL A 250 16.54 -3.53 0.16
C VAL A 250 15.51 -2.46 -0.18
N GLY A 251 15.53 -1.96 -1.42
CA GLY A 251 14.55 -0.97 -1.88
C GLY A 251 13.11 -1.46 -1.72
N GLN A 252 12.88 -2.74 -2.04
CA GLN A 252 11.58 -3.38 -1.83
C GLN A 252 11.21 -3.52 -0.35
N ALA A 253 12.15 -3.92 0.52
CA ALA A 253 11.91 -4.08 1.95
C ALA A 253 11.43 -2.77 2.59
N VAL A 254 12.12 -1.66 2.28
CA VAL A 254 11.77 -0.32 2.78
C VAL A 254 10.49 0.20 2.11
N GLY A 255 10.34 0.04 0.80
CA GLY A 255 9.15 0.47 0.06
C GLY A 255 7.85 -0.16 0.57
N ARG A 256 7.90 -1.42 1.04
CA ARG A 256 6.74 -2.12 1.63
C ARG A 256 6.26 -1.50 2.95
N LEU A 257 7.17 -0.92 3.75
CA LEU A 257 6.78 -0.13 4.92
C LEU A 257 6.04 1.15 4.51
N GLY A 258 6.45 1.76 3.39
CA GLY A 258 5.72 2.85 2.75
C GLY A 258 4.26 2.48 2.40
N CYS A 259 4.00 1.23 1.97
CA CYS A 259 2.63 0.77 1.71
C CYS A 259 1.78 0.65 2.99
N LEU A 260 2.38 0.24 4.11
CA LEU A 260 1.70 0.15 5.41
C LEU A 260 1.22 1.55 5.85
N PHE A 261 2.12 2.53 5.87
CA PHE A 261 1.78 3.91 6.28
C PHE A 261 1.00 4.67 5.21
N GLY A 262 1.16 4.33 3.94
CA GLY A 262 0.42 4.91 2.83
C GLY A 262 -1.01 4.35 2.68
N GLY A 263 -1.37 3.35 3.49
CA GLY A 263 -2.70 2.74 3.50
C GLY A 263 -3.04 2.00 2.22
N CYS A 264 -2.10 1.24 1.65
CA CYS A 264 -2.33 0.41 0.47
C CYS A 264 -1.83 -1.02 0.69
N CYS A 265 -2.28 -1.94 -0.17
CA CYS A 265 -1.94 -3.37 -0.11
C CYS A 265 -2.23 -4.01 1.26
N ALA A 266 -3.31 -3.58 1.92
CA ALA A 266 -3.67 -4.03 3.26
C ALA A 266 -4.05 -5.52 3.28
N GLY A 267 -3.71 -6.19 4.39
CA GLY A 267 -4.14 -7.56 4.66
C GLY A 267 -5.64 -7.67 4.92
N LEU A 268 -6.12 -8.91 4.95
CA LEU A 268 -7.48 -9.22 5.37
C LEU A 268 -7.70 -8.85 6.85
N PRO A 269 -8.91 -8.39 7.23
CA PRO A 269 -9.28 -8.25 8.63
C PRO A 269 -9.07 -9.55 9.41
N THR A 270 -8.58 -9.47 10.65
CA THR A 270 -8.28 -10.64 11.47
C THR A 270 -8.59 -10.42 12.95
N ARG A 271 -8.92 -11.52 13.64
CA ARG A 271 -9.09 -11.60 15.10
C ARG A 271 -7.80 -12.01 15.81
N SER A 272 -6.75 -12.35 15.06
CA SER A 272 -5.48 -12.84 15.60
C SER A 272 -4.81 -11.80 16.51
N ARG A 273 -4.19 -12.27 17.59
CA ARG A 273 -3.34 -11.43 18.47
C ARG A 273 -2.18 -10.77 17.72
N TRP A 274 -1.70 -11.40 16.65
CA TRP A 274 -0.64 -10.92 15.76
C TRP A 274 -1.14 -9.90 14.71
N GLY A 275 -2.44 -9.62 14.68
CA GLY A 275 -2.99 -8.61 13.80
C GLY A 275 -2.53 -7.21 14.19
N VAL A 276 -2.19 -6.40 13.19
CA VAL A 276 -1.78 -4.99 13.35
C VAL A 276 -2.91 -4.11 12.84
N TRP A 277 -3.18 -3.02 13.55
CA TRP A 277 -4.15 -2.04 13.09
C TRP A 277 -3.60 -1.32 11.85
N SER A 278 -4.33 -1.37 10.74
CA SER A 278 -3.92 -0.68 9.51
C SER A 278 -5.15 -0.29 8.69
N SER A 279 -4.98 0.76 7.89
CA SER A 279 -6.04 1.37 7.08
C SER A 279 -5.78 1.13 5.60
N ASP A 280 -6.83 0.89 4.82
CA ASP A 280 -6.79 0.90 3.35
C ASP A 280 -7.34 2.21 2.77
N ARG A 281 -7.29 3.29 3.57
CA ARG A 281 -7.91 4.61 3.36
C ARG A 281 -9.43 4.63 3.46
N ARG A 282 -10.12 3.50 3.42
CA ARG A 282 -11.57 3.42 3.66
C ARG A 282 -11.90 2.80 5.01
N VAL A 283 -11.17 1.77 5.39
CA VAL A 283 -11.42 0.93 6.56
C VAL A 283 -10.13 0.72 7.33
N GLY A 284 -10.08 1.30 8.52
CA GLY A 284 -9.03 1.07 9.51
C GLY A 284 -9.45 -0.02 10.49
N THR A 285 -8.79 -1.17 10.50
CA THR A 285 -9.12 -2.26 11.42
C THR A 285 -7.90 -3.14 11.68
N ARG A 286 -8.02 -4.09 12.61
CA ARG A 286 -7.00 -5.11 12.83
C ARG A 286 -6.91 -6.04 11.63
N ARG A 287 -5.74 -6.11 11.00
CA ARG A 287 -5.50 -6.87 9.78
C ARG A 287 -4.28 -7.79 9.92
N ILE A 288 -4.23 -8.82 9.10
CA ILE A 288 -3.02 -9.63 8.93
C ILE A 288 -1.91 -8.68 8.45
N PRO A 289 -0.74 -8.64 9.10
CA PRO A 289 0.32 -7.67 8.80
C PRO A 289 1.11 -8.05 7.52
N VAL A 290 0.41 -8.28 6.41
CA VAL A 290 1.00 -8.76 5.16
C VAL A 290 2.07 -7.81 4.62
N GLN A 291 1.91 -6.49 4.79
CA GLN A 291 2.95 -5.55 4.37
C GLN A 291 4.26 -5.73 5.16
N LEU A 292 4.17 -6.02 6.46
CA LEU A 292 5.34 -6.33 7.30
C LEU A 292 5.95 -7.68 6.94
N MET A 293 5.11 -8.69 6.67
CA MET A 293 5.58 -10.00 6.21
C MET A 293 6.33 -9.89 4.88
N GLU A 294 5.82 -9.10 3.93
CA GLU A 294 6.48 -8.85 2.64
C GLU A 294 7.75 -8.02 2.77
N SER A 295 7.77 -7.06 3.70
CA SER A 295 8.96 -6.26 4.03
C SER A 295 10.05 -7.15 4.64
N ALA A 296 9.69 -7.98 5.64
CA ALA A 296 10.61 -8.91 6.30
C ALA A 296 11.14 -9.98 5.34
N ALA A 297 10.27 -10.52 4.47
CA ALA A 297 10.68 -11.45 3.41
C ALA A 297 11.69 -10.80 2.45
N ALA A 298 11.43 -9.57 2.00
CA ALA A 298 12.36 -8.83 1.14
C ALA A 298 13.68 -8.52 1.86
N ALA A 299 13.64 -8.12 3.14
CA ALA A 299 14.83 -7.84 3.94
C ALA A 299 15.68 -9.11 4.16
N THR A 300 15.03 -10.24 4.43
CA THR A 300 15.69 -11.54 4.60
C THR A 300 16.38 -11.95 3.29
N LEU A 301 15.66 -11.87 2.17
CA LEU A 301 16.27 -12.15 0.87
C LEU A 301 17.39 -11.16 0.53
N ALA A 302 17.24 -9.87 0.85
CA ALA A 302 18.29 -8.88 0.64
C ALA A 302 19.55 -9.20 1.44
N LEU A 303 19.41 -9.62 2.70
CA LEU A 303 20.53 -10.03 3.53
C LEU A 303 21.21 -11.29 2.97
N LEU A 304 20.43 -12.32 2.65
CA LEU A 304 20.97 -13.57 2.11
C LEU A 304 21.70 -13.34 0.78
N THR A 305 21.10 -12.60 -0.15
CA THR A 305 21.74 -12.32 -1.43
C THR A 305 22.93 -11.37 -1.29
N ALA A 306 22.91 -10.42 -0.34
CA ALA A 306 24.07 -9.58 -0.05
C ALA A 306 25.25 -10.39 0.48
N ILE A 307 25.00 -11.34 1.41
CA ILE A 307 26.03 -12.22 1.95
C ILE A 307 26.65 -13.07 0.83
N ILE A 308 25.82 -13.67 -0.03
CA ILE A 308 26.30 -14.50 -1.15
C ILE A 308 27.09 -13.65 -2.15
N ALA A 309 26.59 -12.46 -2.51
CA ALA A 309 27.27 -11.54 -3.42
C ALA A 309 28.62 -11.04 -2.85
N TRP A 310 28.74 -10.93 -1.53
CA TRP A 310 29.99 -10.49 -0.88
C TRP A 310 31.07 -11.57 -0.84
N GLN A 311 30.67 -12.85 -0.79
CA GLN A 311 31.59 -13.96 -0.48
C GLN A 311 32.18 -14.66 -1.71
N VAL A 312 31.63 -14.47 -2.91
CA VAL A 312 31.94 -15.35 -4.04
C VAL A 312 32.24 -14.56 -5.32
N PRO A 313 33.40 -14.79 -5.99
CA PRO A 313 33.52 -14.52 -7.42
C PRO A 313 32.57 -15.46 -8.16
N THR A 314 31.36 -15.01 -8.49
CA THR A 314 30.28 -15.90 -8.92
C THR A 314 30.61 -16.63 -10.24
N SER A 315 30.88 -17.93 -10.12
CA SER A 315 31.09 -18.89 -11.23
C SER A 315 29.87 -19.03 -12.14
N ALA A 316 28.67 -18.76 -11.61
CA ALA A 316 27.40 -18.70 -12.34
C ALA A 316 26.85 -17.26 -12.40
N ALA A 317 27.55 -16.38 -13.12
CA ALA A 317 27.20 -14.97 -13.24
C ALA A 317 25.72 -14.77 -13.67
N GLY A 318 24.93 -14.06 -12.85
CA GLY A 318 23.52 -13.78 -13.07
C GLY A 318 22.54 -14.74 -12.39
N ALA A 319 23.00 -15.91 -11.91
CA ALA A 319 22.14 -16.88 -11.26
C ALA A 319 21.60 -16.37 -9.91
N LEU A 320 22.40 -15.59 -9.16
CA LEU A 320 21.96 -14.99 -7.89
C LEU A 320 20.83 -13.99 -8.11
N PHE A 321 20.91 -13.19 -9.18
CA PHE A 321 19.82 -12.30 -9.57
C PHE A 321 18.52 -13.05 -9.86
N ILE A 322 18.59 -14.09 -10.68
CA ILE A 322 17.42 -14.91 -11.03
C ILE A 322 16.84 -15.55 -9.76
N ALA A 323 17.68 -16.15 -8.92
CA ALA A 323 17.26 -16.77 -7.66
C ALA A 323 16.58 -15.75 -6.74
N GLY A 324 17.18 -14.57 -6.51
CA GLY A 324 16.63 -13.55 -5.62
C GLY A 324 15.29 -13.00 -6.10
N VAL A 325 15.17 -12.70 -7.40
CA VAL A 325 13.90 -12.22 -7.99
C VAL A 325 12.83 -13.30 -7.96
N ALA A 326 13.17 -14.53 -8.34
CA ALA A 326 12.26 -15.67 -8.34
C ALA A 326 11.76 -16.00 -6.92
N ALA A 327 12.65 -16.04 -5.94
CA ALA A 327 12.29 -16.25 -4.53
C ALA A 327 11.33 -15.16 -4.02
N TYR A 328 11.59 -13.89 -4.32
CA TYR A 328 10.70 -12.81 -3.94
C TYR A 328 9.32 -12.93 -4.60
N ILE A 329 9.27 -13.28 -5.89
CA ILE A 329 8.00 -13.50 -6.60
C ILE A 329 7.22 -14.67 -5.97
N ALA A 330 7.89 -15.80 -5.68
CA ALA A 330 7.27 -16.96 -5.05
C ALA A 330 6.67 -16.59 -3.68
N LEU A 331 7.45 -15.94 -2.81
CA LEU A 331 6.97 -15.44 -1.51
C LEU A 331 5.80 -14.49 -1.65
N ARG A 332 5.83 -13.57 -2.63
CA ARG A 332 4.72 -12.67 -2.90
C ARG A 332 3.46 -13.43 -3.32
N GLN A 333 3.57 -14.50 -4.12
CA GLN A 333 2.42 -15.32 -4.49
C GLN A 333 1.90 -16.19 -3.33
N ILE A 334 2.76 -16.59 -2.41
CA ILE A 334 2.39 -17.30 -1.18
C ILE A 334 1.60 -16.36 -0.24
N LEU A 335 2.08 -15.13 -0.04
CA LEU A 335 1.45 -14.13 0.83
C LEU A 335 0.20 -13.48 0.21
N PHE A 336 0.06 -13.51 -1.11
CA PHE A 336 -1.03 -12.83 -1.83
C PHE A 336 -2.45 -13.12 -1.29
N PRO A 337 -2.86 -14.38 -0.97
CA PRO A 337 -4.21 -14.67 -0.47
C PRO A 337 -4.55 -13.98 0.85
N LEU A 338 -3.53 -13.53 1.59
CA LEU A 338 -3.72 -12.81 2.85
C LEU A 338 -4.07 -11.33 2.61
N ARG A 339 -4.00 -10.83 1.37
CA ARG A 339 -4.35 -9.45 1.00
C ARG A 339 -5.85 -9.32 0.74
N GLY A 340 -6.43 -8.17 1.10
CA GLY A 340 -7.86 -7.88 0.90
C GLY A 340 -8.25 -7.44 -0.51
N VAL A 341 -7.48 -7.80 -1.55
CA VAL A 341 -7.71 -7.33 -2.93
C VAL A 341 -8.25 -8.49 -3.78
N PRO A 342 -9.42 -8.35 -4.43
CA PRO A 342 -9.97 -9.37 -5.32
C PRO A 342 -9.07 -9.58 -6.56
N ARG A 343 -9.04 -10.81 -7.10
CA ARG A 343 -8.30 -11.11 -8.33
C ARG A 343 -9.11 -10.77 -9.57
N SER A 344 -8.42 -10.36 -10.64
CA SER A 344 -9.00 -10.35 -11.99
C SER A 344 -8.79 -11.65 -12.77
N THR A 345 -7.83 -12.52 -12.37
CA THR A 345 -7.51 -13.77 -13.09
C THR A 345 -7.63 -15.02 -12.21
N ARG A 346 -8.23 -16.08 -12.77
CA ARG A 346 -8.50 -17.36 -12.06
C ARG A 346 -7.22 -18.14 -11.75
N HIS A 347 -6.35 -18.33 -12.74
CA HIS A 347 -5.16 -19.19 -12.65
C HIS A 347 -3.82 -18.45 -12.54
N GLY A 348 -3.81 -17.12 -12.77
CA GLY A 348 -2.56 -16.35 -12.94
C GLY A 348 -1.55 -16.53 -11.80
N ARG A 349 -2.02 -16.52 -10.53
CA ARG A 349 -1.15 -16.71 -9.37
C ARG A 349 -0.48 -18.08 -9.30
N HIS A 350 -1.20 -19.14 -9.66
CA HIS A 350 -0.64 -20.50 -9.62
C HIS A 350 0.42 -20.67 -10.71
N ILE A 351 0.17 -20.12 -11.90
CA ILE A 351 1.13 -20.09 -13.01
C ILE A 351 2.38 -19.28 -12.61
N THR A 352 2.20 -18.07 -12.08
CA THR A 352 3.33 -17.24 -11.63
C THR A 352 4.13 -17.90 -10.50
N LEU A 353 3.46 -18.56 -9.56
CA LEU A 353 4.14 -19.29 -8.48
C LEU A 353 4.94 -20.46 -9.03
N ALA A 354 4.34 -21.29 -9.89
CA ALA A 354 5.03 -22.43 -10.50
C ALA A 354 6.26 -21.97 -11.29
N ALA A 355 6.10 -20.97 -12.17
CA ALA A 355 7.22 -20.41 -12.94
C ALA A 355 8.34 -19.86 -12.03
N ALA A 356 7.99 -19.15 -10.96
CA ALA A 356 8.97 -18.63 -10.01
C ALA A 356 9.70 -19.75 -9.26
N LEU A 357 9.00 -20.81 -8.84
CA LEU A 357 9.64 -21.95 -8.16
C LEU A 357 10.56 -22.73 -9.11
N THR A 358 10.16 -22.93 -10.37
CA THR A 358 11.00 -23.58 -11.38
C THR A 358 12.27 -22.77 -11.65
N LEU A 359 12.14 -21.46 -11.86
CA LEU A 359 13.29 -20.57 -12.07
C LEU A 359 14.21 -20.53 -10.85
N LEU A 360 13.63 -20.52 -9.64
CA LEU A 360 14.40 -20.57 -8.39
C LEU A 360 15.20 -21.87 -8.28
N ALA A 361 14.57 -23.03 -8.53
CA ALA A 361 15.24 -24.31 -8.49
C ALA A 361 16.38 -24.41 -9.51
N ALA A 362 16.15 -23.95 -10.75
CA ALA A 362 17.17 -23.92 -11.79
C ALA A 362 18.35 -23.00 -11.43
N ALA A 363 18.07 -21.80 -10.90
CA ALA A 363 19.10 -20.86 -10.49
C ALA A 363 19.91 -21.35 -9.29
N LEU A 364 19.26 -21.99 -8.30
CA LEU A 364 19.96 -22.60 -7.17
C LEU A 364 20.82 -23.78 -7.61
N ALA A 365 20.35 -24.62 -8.53
CA ALA A 365 21.16 -25.69 -9.11
C ALA A 365 22.40 -25.13 -9.82
N ALA A 366 22.25 -24.06 -10.62
CA ALA A 366 23.37 -23.41 -11.27
C ALA A 366 24.39 -22.83 -10.27
N LEU A 367 23.93 -22.25 -9.14
CA LEU A 367 24.79 -21.75 -8.07
C LEU A 367 25.52 -22.83 -7.28
N LEU A 368 24.96 -24.05 -7.20
CA LEU A 368 25.55 -25.17 -6.47
C LEU A 368 26.49 -26.02 -7.34
N LEU A 369 26.28 -26.03 -8.65
CA LEU A 369 27.01 -26.88 -9.60
C LEU A 369 28.17 -26.15 -10.31
N GLY A 370 28.16 -24.82 -10.34
CA GLY A 370 29.18 -23.99 -10.99
C GLY A 370 30.20 -23.45 -10.01
#